data_AF-A0A967G4Z8-F1
#
_entry.id   AF-A0A967G4Z8-F1
#
_cell.length_a   1.000
_cell.length_b   1.000
_cell.length_c   1.000
_cell.angle_alpha   90.00
_cell.angle_beta   90.00
_cell.angle_gamma   90.00
#
_symmetry.space_group_name_H-M   'P 1'
#
loop_
_entity.id
_entity.type
_entity.pdbx_description
1 polymer ?
#
loop_
_entity_poly.entity_id
_entity_poly.type
_entity_poly.pdbx_seq_one_letter_code
_entity_poly.pdbx_strand_id
1 'polypeptide(L)'
;MAELTSAERVMRALRRQEPDRIPHFEWIIDRNVREAICPGCTMEEFSVRMDLDAILTGPDFKKKEIEPDTYLNEWGMTSKNTGQEHSF
;
A
#
# COMPACT_ATOMS: atom_id res chain seq x y z
N MET A 1 22.56 0.98 18.82
CA MET A 1 22.18 2.24 18.13
C MET A 1 20.81 2.64 18.65
N ALA A 2 20.46 3.92 18.65
CA ALA A 2 19.10 4.34 19.00
C ALA A 2 18.12 3.86 17.92
N GLU A 3 16.93 3.41 18.34
CA GLU A 3 15.85 3.00 17.43
C GLU A 3 15.30 4.22 16.70
N LEU A 4 15.17 4.10 15.38
CA LEU A 4 14.63 5.13 14.51
C LEU A 4 13.12 4.93 14.32
N THR A 5 12.40 6.03 14.25
CA THR A 5 11.01 6.04 13.79
C THR A 5 10.91 5.60 12.33
N SER A 6 9.73 5.16 11.92
CA SER A 6 9.43 4.80 10.52
C SER A 6 9.83 5.89 9.52
N ALA A 7 9.44 7.14 9.81
CA ALA A 7 9.78 8.29 8.98
C ALA A 7 11.31 8.49 8.88
N GLU A 8 12.04 8.38 9.99
CA GLU A 8 13.50 8.52 9.97
C GLU A 8 14.17 7.44 9.13
N ARG A 9 13.72 6.19 9.21
CA ARG A 9 14.27 5.09 8.39
C ARG A 9 14.06 5.35 6.91
N VAL A 10 12.84 5.70 6.50
CA VAL A 10 12.52 6.01 5.10
C VAL A 10 13.39 7.17 4.61
N MET A 11 13.48 8.26 5.39
CA MET A 11 14.25 9.43 4.98
C MET A 11 15.75 9.15 4.90
N ARG A 12 16.32 8.29 5.75
CA ARG A 12 17.72 7.86 5.64
C ARG A 12 17.96 7.03 4.39
N ALA A 13 17.11 6.04 4.12
CA ALA A 13 17.21 5.20 2.93
C ALA A 13 17.18 6.04 1.64
N LEU A 14 16.23 6.99 1.53
CA LEU A 14 16.14 7.91 0.39
C LEU A 14 17.38 8.81 0.24
N ARG A 15 18.04 9.16 1.34
CA ARG A 15 19.28 9.95 1.36
C ARG A 15 20.54 9.10 1.20
N ARG A 16 20.42 7.80 0.94
CA ARG A 16 21.54 6.84 0.86
C ARG A 16 22.37 6.78 2.15
N GLN A 17 21.71 6.92 3.30
CA GLN A 17 22.29 6.77 4.64
C GLN A 17 21.86 5.43 5.26
N GLU A 18 22.61 4.93 6.23
CA GLU A 18 22.29 3.69 6.94
C GLU A 18 21.14 3.90 7.96
N PRO A 19 19.98 3.25 7.78
CA PRO A 19 18.96 3.14 8.81
C PRO A 19 19.34 2.05 9.83
N ASP A 20 18.66 2.01 10.97
CA ASP A 20 18.81 0.94 11.98
C ASP A 20 18.27 -0.43 11.51
N ARG A 21 17.33 -0.44 10.55
CA ARG A 21 16.90 -1.60 9.76
C ARG A 21 16.35 -1.17 8.40
N ILE A 22 16.23 -2.11 7.45
CA ILE A 22 15.68 -1.85 6.11
C ILE A 22 14.21 -1.40 6.26
N PRO A 23 13.84 -0.18 5.83
CA PRO A 23 12.44 0.21 5.85
C PRO A 23 11.64 -0.55 4.79
N HIS A 24 10.43 -0.96 5.13
CA HIS A 24 9.54 -1.67 4.22
C HIS A 24 8.09 -1.21 4.31
N PHE A 25 7.36 -1.40 3.22
CA PHE A 25 5.93 -1.13 3.10
C PHE A 25 5.34 -2.00 1.99
N GLU A 26 4.02 -2.13 2.00
CA GLU A 26 3.28 -2.83 0.95
C GLU A 26 2.46 -1.84 0.13
N TRP A 27 2.30 -2.12 -1.16
CA TRP A 27 1.49 -1.29 -2.04
C TRP A 27 0.00 -1.39 -1.69
N ILE A 28 -0.47 -2.61 -1.50
CA ILE A 28 -1.86 -2.95 -1.18
C ILE A 28 -1.84 -4.17 -0.27
N ILE A 29 -2.71 -4.19 0.76
CA ILE A 29 -2.93 -5.36 1.60
C ILE A 29 -4.42 -5.63 1.59
N ASP A 30 -4.81 -6.72 0.93
CA ASP A 30 -6.22 -7.04 0.67
C ASP A 30 -7.05 -6.99 1.96
N ARG A 31 -8.24 -6.38 1.87
CA ARG A 31 -9.19 -6.27 2.98
C ARG A 31 -9.44 -7.60 3.68
N ASN A 32 -9.54 -8.71 2.95
CA ASN A 32 -9.81 -10.01 3.55
C ASN A 32 -8.59 -10.49 4.37
N VAL A 33 -7.38 -10.18 3.94
CA VAL A 33 -6.14 -10.46 4.69
C VAL A 33 -6.10 -9.62 5.97
N ARG A 34 -6.40 -8.32 5.87
CA ARG A 34 -6.44 -7.43 7.04
C ARG A 34 -7.51 -7.88 8.04
N GLU A 35 -8.70 -8.23 7.57
CA GLU A 35 -9.79 -8.72 8.42
C GLU A 35 -9.45 -10.05 9.11
N ALA A 36 -8.74 -10.96 8.42
CA ALA A 36 -8.33 -12.23 9.00
C ALA A 36 -7.24 -12.10 10.08
N ILE A 37 -6.31 -11.14 9.92
CA ILE A 37 -5.15 -10.97 10.81
C ILE A 37 -5.46 -9.98 11.95
N CYS A 38 -6.15 -8.89 11.66
CA CYS A 38 -6.48 -7.83 12.60
C CYS A 38 -7.90 -7.30 12.32
N PRO A 39 -8.96 -8.00 12.76
CA PRO A 39 -10.34 -7.67 12.45
C PRO A 39 -10.70 -6.20 12.73
N GLY A 40 -11.42 -5.57 11.80
CA GLY A 40 -11.92 -4.20 11.94
C GLY A 40 -10.88 -3.08 11.82
N CYS A 41 -9.62 -3.39 11.51
CA CYS A 41 -8.61 -2.36 11.31
C CYS A 41 -8.74 -1.61 9.98
N THR A 42 -8.43 -0.32 9.99
CA THR A 42 -8.16 0.41 8.74
C THR A 42 -6.82 -0.02 8.13
N MET A 43 -6.53 0.39 6.89
CA MET A 43 -5.22 0.13 6.27
C MET A 43 -4.10 0.79 7.08
N GLU A 44 -4.31 2.01 7.56
CA GLU A 44 -3.36 2.78 8.35
C GLU A 44 -3.08 2.12 9.71
N GLU A 45 -4.13 1.70 10.40
CA GLU A 45 -4.00 0.98 11.67
C GLU A 45 -3.29 -0.36 11.48
N PHE A 46 -3.61 -1.08 10.40
CA PHE A 46 -2.94 -2.33 10.06
C PHE A 46 -1.46 -2.11 9.83
N SER A 47 -1.08 -1.12 9.02
CA SER A 47 0.31 -0.80 8.72
C SER A 47 1.12 -0.49 9.97
N VAL A 48 0.58 0.29 10.90
CA VAL A 48 1.24 0.58 12.18
C VAL A 48 1.39 -0.70 13.02
N ARG A 49 0.33 -1.52 13.12
CA ARG A 49 0.36 -2.78 13.91
C ARG A 49 1.30 -3.83 13.33
N MET A 50 1.46 -3.87 12.02
CA MET A 50 2.39 -4.77 11.31
C MET A 50 3.80 -4.18 11.17
N ASP A 51 4.07 -3.04 11.83
CA ASP A 51 5.39 -2.42 11.88
C ASP A 51 5.93 -2.02 10.48
N LEU A 52 5.02 -1.60 9.59
CA LEU A 52 5.35 -1.04 8.28
C LEU A 52 5.76 0.44 8.40
N ASP A 53 6.66 0.87 7.51
CA ASP A 53 7.28 2.19 7.61
C ASP A 53 6.63 3.28 6.76
N ALA A 54 5.79 2.88 5.82
CA ALA A 54 5.06 3.80 4.98
C ALA A 54 3.70 3.21 4.60
N ILE A 55 2.80 4.10 4.20
CA ILE A 55 1.52 3.78 3.59
C ILE A 55 1.44 4.44 2.22
N LEU A 56 0.85 3.74 1.25
CA LEU A 56 0.52 4.31 -0.04
C LEU A 56 -0.88 4.92 0.05
N THR A 57 -1.01 6.23 -0.24
CA THR A 57 -2.31 6.94 -0.18
C THR A 57 -3.18 6.72 -1.43
N GLY A 58 -2.88 5.69 -2.23
CA GLY A 58 -3.49 5.40 -3.53
C GLY A 58 -2.93 6.28 -4.66
N PRO A 59 -2.66 5.72 -5.85
CA PRO A 59 -2.34 6.53 -7.02
C PRO A 59 -3.59 7.28 -7.50
N ASP A 60 -3.41 8.53 -7.93
CA ASP A 60 -4.44 9.28 -8.66
C ASP A 60 -4.28 8.99 -10.15
N PHE A 61 -5.20 8.22 -10.73
CA PHE A 61 -5.15 7.85 -12.13
C PHE A 61 -6.53 7.72 -12.76
N LYS A 62 -6.59 7.95 -14.07
CA LYS A 62 -7.84 7.92 -14.82
C LYS A 62 -8.21 6.49 -15.18
N LYS A 63 -9.48 6.15 -14.99
CA LYS A 63 -10.12 4.93 -15.47
C LYS A 63 -11.34 5.25 -16.29
N LYS A 64 -11.54 4.51 -17.37
CA LYS A 64 -12.75 4.51 -18.18
C LYS A 64 -13.35 3.12 -18.16
N GLU A 65 -14.58 2.99 -17.70
CA GLU A 65 -15.33 1.74 -17.85
C GLU A 65 -15.61 1.49 -19.33
N ILE A 66 -15.27 0.29 -19.81
CA ILE A 66 -15.43 -0.13 -21.21
C ILE A 66 -16.48 -1.23 -21.37
N GLU A 67 -16.67 -2.03 -20.32
CA GLU A 67 -17.69 -3.07 -20.16
C GLU A 67 -18.02 -3.17 -18.67
N PRO A 68 -19.14 -3.83 -18.26
CA PRO A 68 -19.45 -4.00 -16.83
C PRO A 68 -18.25 -4.55 -16.06
N ASP A 69 -17.88 -3.85 -14.99
CA ASP A 69 -16.75 -4.17 -14.10
C ASP A 69 -15.36 -4.17 -14.79
N THR A 70 -15.24 -3.67 -16.02
CA THR A 70 -13.98 -3.69 -16.79
C THR A 70 -13.54 -2.28 -17.16
N TYR A 71 -12.30 -1.94 -16.80
CA TYR A 71 -11.78 -0.58 -16.86
C TYR A 71 -10.50 -0.51 -17.68
N LEU A 72 -10.40 0.49 -18.56
CA LEU A 72 -9.18 0.89 -19.24
C LEU A 72 -8.58 2.10 -18.53
N ASN A 73 -7.31 2.06 -18.17
CA ASN A 73 -6.61 3.20 -17.58
C ASN A 73 -5.79 4.01 -18.61
N GLU A 74 -5.25 5.15 -18.17
CA GLU A 74 -4.47 6.07 -19.01
C GLU A 74 -3.17 5.48 -19.58
N TRP A 75 -2.70 4.35 -19.04
CA TRP A 75 -1.54 3.62 -19.55
C TRP A 75 -1.93 2.49 -20.52
N GLY A 76 -3.21 2.38 -20.88
CA GLY A 76 -3.71 1.35 -21.79
C GLY A 76 -3.88 -0.03 -21.14
N MET A 77 -3.84 -0.11 -19.80
CA MET A 77 -4.07 -1.36 -19.08
C MET A 77 -5.55 -1.58 -18.83
N THR A 78 -6.01 -2.79 -19.17
CA THR A 78 -7.38 -3.25 -18.90
C THR A 78 -7.39 -4.05 -17.60
N SER A 79 -8.23 -3.66 -16.64
CA SER A 79 -8.45 -4.40 -15.40
C SER A 79 -9.93 -4.76 -15.25
N LYS A 80 -10.21 -5.84 -14.52
CA LYS A 80 -11.56 -6.25 -14.16
C LYS A 80 -11.74 -6.24 -12.64
N ASN A 81 -12.83 -5.66 -12.17
CA ASN A 81 -13.23 -5.71 -10.77
C ASN A 81 -13.70 -7.13 -10.44
N THR A 82 -13.00 -7.76 -9.48
CA THR A 82 -13.29 -9.11 -8.99
C THR A 82 -13.75 -9.09 -7.53
N GLY A 83 -13.91 -7.90 -6.94
CA GLY A 83 -14.13 -7.71 -5.51
C GLY A 83 -12.87 -7.84 -4.64
N GLN A 84 -11.70 -8.07 -5.25
CA GLN A 84 -10.39 -8.04 -4.58
C GLN A 84 -9.74 -6.65 -4.71
N GLU A 85 -8.94 -6.23 -3.73
CA GLU A 85 -8.43 -4.85 -3.69
C GLU A 85 -7.42 -4.53 -4.81
N HIS A 86 -6.81 -5.52 -5.45
CA HIS A 86 -5.89 -5.33 -6.59
C HIS A 86 -6.58 -4.76 -7.85
N SER A 87 -7.92 -4.79 -7.92
CA SER A 87 -8.65 -4.32 -9.10
C SER A 87 -8.86 -2.79 -9.15
N PHE A 88 -8.50 -2.06 -8.08
CA PHE A 88 -8.71 -0.62 -7.95
C PHE A 88 -7.55 0.27 -8.39
#